data_AF-A0A2T2RNF1-F1
#
_entry.id   AF-A0A2T2RNF1-F1
#
_cell.length_a   1.000
_cell.length_b   1.000
_cell.length_c   1.000
_cell.angle_alpha   90.00
_cell.angle_beta   90.00
_cell.angle_gamma   90.00
#
_symmetry.space_group_name_H-M   'P 1'
#
loop_
_entity.id
_entity.type
_entity.pdbx_description
1 polymer ?
#
loop_
_entity_poly.entity_id
_entity_poly.type
_entity_poly.pdbx_seq_one_letter_code
_entity_poly.pdbx_strand_id
1 'polypeptide(L)'
;MATEISTKPTQLRGGRHCGNIEFYFSSDKVIAELPVRVCKCTFCTKHAARHTSEPAGQLKVVIHQSQFLTTTNMEQVRLNY
;
A
#
# COMPACT_ATOMS: atom_id res chain seq x y z
N MET A 1 -28.89 -7.75 -4.87
CA MET A 1 -28.18 -6.68 -5.61
C MET A 1 -26.86 -7.27 -6.06
N ALA A 2 -26.68 -7.52 -7.36
CA ALA A 2 -25.46 -8.12 -7.88
C ALA A 2 -24.39 -7.03 -8.02
N THR A 3 -23.33 -7.12 -7.23
CA THR A 3 -22.16 -6.25 -7.37
C THR A 3 -21.41 -6.68 -8.64
N GLU A 4 -21.28 -5.78 -9.62
CA GLU A 4 -20.47 -6.01 -10.81
C GLU A 4 -19.00 -6.17 -10.40
N ILE A 5 -18.46 -7.38 -10.53
CA ILE A 5 -17.05 -7.67 -10.24
C ILE A 5 -16.26 -7.36 -11.52
N SER A 6 -15.34 -6.40 -11.43
CA SER A 6 -14.39 -6.13 -12.51
C SER A 6 -13.55 -7.39 -12.79
N THR A 7 -13.49 -7.81 -14.06
CA THR A 7 -12.73 -8.98 -14.52
C THR A 7 -11.34 -8.64 -15.05
N LYS A 8 -10.92 -7.37 -14.95
CA LYS A 8 -9.64 -6.89 -15.49
C LYS A 8 -8.51 -7.03 -14.46
N PRO A 9 -7.28 -7.38 -14.91
CA PRO A 9 -6.09 -7.30 -14.09
C PRO A 9 -5.95 -5.94 -13.40
N THR A 10 -5.53 -5.96 -12.15
CA THR A 10 -5.46 -4.75 -11.32
C THR A 10 -4.29 -3.87 -11.73
N GLN A 11 -4.58 -2.60 -11.97
CA GLN A 11 -3.60 -1.52 -12.13
C GLN A 11 -4.02 -0.36 -11.23
N LEU A 12 -3.23 -0.05 -10.20
CA LEU A 12 -3.48 1.05 -9.28
C LEU A 12 -2.35 2.07 -9.37
N ARG A 13 -2.73 3.34 -9.47
CA ARG A 13 -1.81 4.47 -9.36
C ARG A 13 -2.19 5.28 -8.14
N GLY A 14 -1.20 5.74 -7.39
CA GLY A 14 -1.41 6.66 -6.28
C GLY A 14 -0.15 7.44 -5.95
N GLY A 15 -0.26 8.30 -4.94
CA GLY A 15 0.84 9.12 -4.47
C GLY A 15 0.53 9.81 -3.16
N ARG A 16 1.53 10.48 -2.58
CA ARG A 16 1.36 11.35 -1.41
C ARG A 16 0.88 12.73 -1.83
N HIS A 17 0.21 13.44 -0.91
CA HIS A 17 -0.34 14.78 -1.16
C HIS A 17 0.69 15.79 -1.69
N CYS A 18 1.97 15.65 -1.35
CA CYS A 18 3.02 16.59 -1.72
C CYS A 18 3.64 16.26 -3.08
N GLY A 19 3.23 15.17 -3.72
CA GLY A 19 3.77 14.71 -4.98
C GLY A 19 5.16 14.05 -4.89
N ASN A 20 5.85 14.07 -3.74
CA ASN A 20 7.20 13.51 -3.64
C ASN A 20 7.28 11.99 -3.91
N ILE A 21 6.18 11.27 -3.66
CA ILE A 21 6.08 9.83 -3.86
C ILE A 21 4.91 9.55 -4.80
N GLU A 22 5.19 8.83 -5.88
CA GLU A 22 4.21 8.18 -6.74
C GLU A 22 4.42 6.67 -6.70
N PHE A 23 3.35 5.91 -6.88
CA PHE A 23 3.44 4.48 -7.05
C PHE A 23 2.50 3.96 -8.14
N TYR A 24 2.93 2.85 -8.73
CA TYR A 24 2.20 2.07 -9.71
C TYR A 24 2.23 0.62 -9.22
N PHE A 25 1.06 0.07 -8.94
CA PHE A 25 0.89 -1.31 -8.52
C PHE A 25 0.15 -2.09 -9.60
N SER A 26 0.71 -3.22 -10.00
CA SER A 26 0.11 -4.13 -10.98
C SER A 26 -0.02 -5.54 -10.42
N SER A 27 -1.13 -6.20 -10.71
CA SER A 27 -1.38 -7.60 -10.37
C SER A 27 -2.26 -8.25 -11.43
N ASP A 28 -2.01 -9.53 -11.72
CA ASP A 28 -2.87 -10.33 -12.60
C ASP A 28 -4.22 -10.65 -11.95
N LYS A 29 -4.32 -10.51 -10.63
CA LYS A 29 -5.57 -10.63 -9.88
C LYS A 29 -6.48 -9.43 -10.16
N VAL A 30 -7.77 -9.69 -10.17
CA VAL A 30 -8.76 -8.60 -10.20
C VAL A 30 -8.87 -7.93 -8.84
N ILE A 31 -9.34 -6.69 -8.80
CA ILE A 31 -9.33 -5.88 -7.55
C ILE A 31 -10.10 -6.54 -6.41
N ALA A 32 -11.14 -7.32 -6.73
CA ALA A 32 -11.96 -8.04 -5.74
C ALA A 32 -11.23 -9.24 -5.11
N GLU A 33 -10.21 -9.78 -5.77
CA GLU A 33 -9.39 -10.90 -5.27
C GLU A 33 -8.22 -10.42 -4.40
N LEU A 34 -7.92 -9.13 -4.41
CA LEU A 34 -6.84 -8.57 -3.60
C LEU A 34 -7.30 -8.42 -2.14
N PRO A 35 -6.63 -9.08 -1.18
CA PRO A 35 -7.07 -9.04 0.21
C PRO A 35 -6.88 -7.64 0.78
N VAL A 36 -7.95 -7.06 1.32
CA VAL A 36 -7.90 -5.85 2.13
C VAL A 36 -7.80 -6.25 3.59
N ARG A 37 -6.74 -5.81 4.27
CA ARG A 37 -6.48 -6.14 5.67
C ARG A 37 -6.14 -4.93 6.51
N VAL A 38 -6.48 -5.03 7.79
CA VAL A 38 -6.06 -4.10 8.84
C VAL A 38 -5.22 -4.88 9.83
N CYS A 39 -3.95 -4.51 9.96
CA CYS A 39 -3.09 -5.06 11.00
C CYS A 39 -3.49 -4.47 12.36
N LYS A 40 -3.61 -5.30 13.38
CA LYS A 40 -4.07 -4.91 14.73
C LYS A 40 -2.93 -4.56 15.71
N CYS A 41 -1.67 -4.53 15.27
CA CYS A 41 -0.59 -4.11 16.16
C CYS A 41 -0.71 -2.61 16.51
N THR A 42 -0.17 -2.19 17.66
CA THR A 42 -0.28 -0.82 18.18
C THR A 42 0.13 0.25 17.16
N PHE A 43 1.21 0.00 16.42
CA PHE A 43 1.67 0.89 15.35
C PHE A 43 0.61 1.06 14.26
N CYS A 44 0.17 -0.04 13.63
CA CYS A 44 -0.80 0.02 12.53
C CYS A 44 -2.15 0.59 12.96
N THR A 45 -2.60 0.30 14.18
CA THR A 45 -3.84 0.85 14.74
C THR A 45 -3.77 2.38 14.85
N LYS A 46 -2.65 2.94 15.31
CA LYS A 46 -2.45 4.41 15.39
C LYS A 46 -2.45 5.09 14.01
N HIS A 47 -2.03 4.39 12.97
CA HIS A 47 -2.01 4.90 11.59
C HIS A 47 -3.31 4.65 10.80
N ALA A 48 -4.25 3.86 11.33
CA ALA A 48 -5.56 3.54 10.74
C ALA A 48 -5.52 3.12 9.25
N ALA A 49 -4.40 2.54 8.81
CA ALA A 49 -4.17 2.21 7.41
C ALA A 49 -4.79 0.85 7.03
N ARG A 50 -5.34 0.78 5.80
CA ARG A 50 -5.80 -0.45 5.15
C ARG A 50 -4.79 -0.85 4.11
N HIS A 51 -4.40 -2.12 4.12
CA HIS A 51 -3.32 -2.62 3.30
C HIS A 51 -3.80 -3.73 2.39
N THR A 52 -3.12 -3.88 1.26
CA THR A 52 -3.19 -5.08 0.42
C THR A 52 -1.78 -5.60 0.16
N SER A 53 -1.65 -6.83 -0.32
CA SER A 53 -0.40 -7.39 -0.80
C SER A 53 -0.70 -8.53 -1.74
N GLU A 54 0.15 -8.68 -2.73
CA GLU A 54 0.13 -9.82 -3.61
C GLU A 54 1.57 -10.25 -3.91
N PRO A 55 1.98 -11.48 -3.55
CA PRO A 55 3.34 -11.95 -3.81
C PRO A 55 3.77 -11.92 -5.27
N ALA A 56 2.86 -12.17 -6.22
CA ALA A 56 3.14 -12.07 -7.65
C ALA A 56 2.96 -10.64 -8.21
N GLY A 57 2.52 -9.70 -7.39
CA GLY A 57 2.29 -8.31 -7.79
C GLY A 57 3.59 -7.54 -7.93
N GLN A 58 3.56 -6.50 -8.76
CA GLN A 58 4.70 -5.60 -8.93
C GLN A 58 4.34 -4.21 -8.40
N LEU A 59 5.27 -3.62 -7.65
CA LEU A 59 5.15 -2.25 -7.15
C LEU A 59 6.33 -1.44 -7.66
N LYS A 60 6.05 -0.45 -8.50
CA LYS A 60 7.01 0.59 -8.88
C LYS A 60 6.76 1.83 -8.02
N VAL A 61 7.80 2.30 -7.33
CA VAL A 61 7.76 3.54 -6.55
C VAL A 61 8.71 4.55 -7.18
N VAL A 62 8.23 5.78 -7.38
CA VAL A 62 9.03 6.91 -7.85
C VAL A 62 9.16 7.89 -6.69
N ILE A 63 10.41 8.25 -6.38
CA ILE A 63 10.75 9.23 -5.34
C ILE A 63 11.41 10.41 -6.04
N HIS A 64 10.82 11.59 -5.96
CA HIS A 64 11.30 12.78 -6.67
C HIS A 64 12.40 13.52 -5.90
N GLN A 65 12.30 13.55 -4.57
CA GLN A 65 13.20 14.25 -3.66
C GLN A 65 13.53 13.34 -2.47
N SER A 66 14.56 12.50 -2.65
CA SER A 66 14.96 11.48 -1.67
C SER A 66 15.39 12.07 -0.32
N GLN A 67 15.91 13.30 -0.30
CA GLN A 67 16.29 14.01 0.93
C GLN A 67 15.10 14.27 1.89
N PHE A 68 13.86 14.24 1.38
CA PHE A 68 12.65 14.38 2.20
C PHE A 68 11.97 13.03 2.50
N LEU A 69 12.63 11.92 2.18
CA LEU A 69 12.15 10.58 2.50
C LEU A 69 12.73 10.12 3.84
N THR A 70 11.85 9.69 4.73
CA THR A 70 12.24 9.00 5.97
C THR A 70 11.81 7.56 5.91
N THR A 71 12.69 6.64 6.34
CA THR A 71 12.38 5.23 6.54
C THR A 71 12.23 4.94 8.02
N THR A 72 11.24 4.13 8.38
CA THR A 72 11.01 3.74 9.76
C THR A 72 11.22 2.24 9.91
N ASN A 73 12.16 1.83 10.76
CA ASN A 73 12.36 0.42 11.08
C ASN A 73 11.36 -0.03 12.15
N MET A 74 10.62 -1.10 11.86
CA MET A 74 9.60 -1.65 12.77
C MET A 74 10.17 -2.18 14.09
N GLU A 75 11.43 -2.63 14.12
CA GLU A 75 12.11 -3.03 15.36
C GLU A 75 12.35 -1.83 16.27
N GLN A 76 12.80 -0.70 15.71
CA GLN A 76 13.01 0.54 16.44
C GLN A 76 11.67 1.16 16.89
N VAL A 77 10.61 1.02 16.10
CA VAL A 77 9.27 1.45 16.48
C VAL A 77 8.78 0.70 17.71
N ARG A 78 9.01 -0.62 17.81
CA ARG A 78 8.58 -1.42 18.98
C ARG A 78 9.23 -0.97 20.28
N LEU A 79 10.42 -0.37 20.24
CA LEU A 79 11.10 0.13 21.43
C LEU A 79 10.57 1.49 21.91
N ASN A 80 9.87 2.22 21.04
CA ASN A 80 9.41 3.58 21.28
C ASN A 80 7.88 3.70 21.44
N TYR A 81 7.17 2.57 21.46
CA TYR A 81 5.70 2.51 21.47
C TYR A 81 5.14 1.58 22.53
#